data_AF-A0A0E2HDQ3-F1
#
_entry.id   AF-A0A0E2HDQ3-F1
#
_cell.length_a   1.000
_cell.length_b   1.000
_cell.length_c   1.000
_cell.angle_alpha   90.00
_cell.angle_beta   90.00
_cell.angle_gamma   90.00
#
_symmetry.space_group_name_H-M   'P 1'
#
loop_
_entity.id
_entity.type
_entity.pdbx_description
1 polymer ?
#
loop_
_entity_poly.entity_id
_entity_poly.type
_entity_poly.pdbx_seq_one_letter_code
_entity_poly.pdbx_strand_id
1 'polypeptide(L)'
;MHRLMCDAVFEDVKFVGNTCYGRLTDNIRVKINFQTGISADNYDRLKVTLLNRSEGPVDSMVIRFHDLWGRKQTSNPNFREGVSPHIWQDGNKADWYVYHPNKTDYRQLSEAVGTYLSVFQEPVQGQQMGQNMC
;
A
#
# COMPACT_ATOMS: atom_id res chain seq x y z
N MET A 1 8.30 9.35 1.31
CA MET A 1 7.69 8.12 1.86
C MET A 1 6.67 7.53 0.89
N HIS A 2 5.57 8.21 0.59
CA HIS A 2 4.55 7.80 -0.41
C HIS A 2 5.13 7.42 -1.79
N ARG A 3 6.13 8.19 -2.25
CA ARG A 3 6.72 8.05 -3.59
C ARG A 3 7.40 6.70 -3.82
N LEU A 4 8.24 6.28 -2.87
CA LEU A 4 9.03 5.05 -2.99
C LEU A 4 8.16 3.78 -3.03
N MET A 5 7.04 3.77 -2.32
CA MET A 5 6.14 2.62 -2.30
C MET A 5 5.36 2.51 -3.60
N CYS A 6 4.77 3.61 -4.09
CA CYS A 6 3.93 3.56 -5.29
C CYS A 6 4.73 3.30 -6.57
N ASP A 7 5.88 3.97 -6.73
CA ASP A 7 6.73 3.83 -7.92
C ASP A 7 7.26 2.39 -8.08
N ALA A 8 7.27 1.60 -7.00
CA ALA A 8 7.72 0.22 -7.02
C ALA A 8 6.65 -0.79 -7.47
N VAL A 9 5.37 -0.42 -7.53
CA VAL A 9 4.27 -1.39 -7.68
C VAL A 9 3.41 -1.16 -8.92
N PHE A 10 3.32 0.06 -9.44
CA PHE A 10 2.56 0.36 -10.66
C PHE A 10 3.10 1.60 -11.38
N GLU A 11 2.66 1.79 -12.63
CA GLU A 11 3.19 2.81 -13.54
C GLU A 11 2.41 4.14 -13.45
N ASP A 12 2.92 5.18 -14.09
CA ASP A 12 2.28 6.49 -14.24
C ASP A 12 1.82 7.14 -12.92
N VAL A 13 2.66 7.01 -11.89
CA VAL A 13 2.33 7.45 -10.52
C VAL A 13 2.12 8.96 -10.44
N LYS A 14 1.00 9.37 -9.84
CA LYS A 14 0.65 10.76 -9.54
C LYS A 14 0.18 10.91 -8.09
N PHE A 15 0.48 12.05 -7.48
CA PHE A 15 0.05 12.37 -6.12
C PHE A 15 -0.95 13.52 -6.13
N VAL A 16 -2.07 13.34 -5.43
CA VAL A 16 -3.07 14.38 -5.17
C VAL A 16 -3.37 14.38 -3.67
N GLY A 17 -2.93 15.42 -2.96
CA GLY A 17 -2.95 15.44 -1.50
C GLY A 17 -2.14 14.28 -0.90
N ASN A 18 -2.75 13.55 0.04
CA ASN A 18 -2.16 12.34 0.67
C ASN A 18 -2.48 11.04 -0.09
N THR A 19 -2.98 11.15 -1.32
CA THR A 19 -3.39 10.01 -2.11
C THR A 19 -2.46 9.84 -3.31
N CYS A 20 -2.07 8.61 -3.53
CA CYS A 20 -1.31 8.16 -4.67
C CYS A 20 -2.23 7.50 -5.69
N TYR A 21 -2.04 7.79 -6.97
CA TYR A 21 -2.73 7.17 -8.08
C TYR A 21 -1.72 6.59 -9.06
N GLY A 22 -2.10 5.54 -9.79
CA GLY A 22 -1.31 5.06 -10.92
C GLY A 22 -2.07 4.07 -11.78
N ARG A 23 -1.38 3.53 -12.79
CA ARG A 23 -1.96 2.61 -13.79
C ARG A 23 -1.54 1.17 -13.49
N LEU A 24 -2.54 0.29 -13.35
CA LEU A 24 -2.32 -1.15 -13.25
C LEU A 24 -2.41 -1.83 -14.61
N THR A 25 -3.45 -1.49 -15.38
CA THR A 25 -3.70 -1.94 -16.76
C THR A 25 -4.31 -0.78 -17.54
N ASP A 26 -4.63 -0.95 -18.83
CA ASP A 26 -5.20 0.13 -19.64
C ASP A 26 -6.50 0.70 -19.06
N ASN A 27 -7.35 -0.18 -18.51
CA ASN A 27 -8.66 0.17 -17.97
C ASN A 27 -8.69 0.32 -16.44
N ILE A 28 -7.68 -0.19 -15.72
CA ILE A 28 -7.63 -0.15 -14.26
C ILE A 28 -6.61 0.87 -13.76
N ARG A 29 -7.03 1.70 -12.81
CA ARG A 29 -6.19 2.61 -12.03
C ARG A 29 -6.17 2.16 -10.58
N VAL A 30 -5.03 2.37 -9.93
CA VAL A 30 -4.87 2.13 -8.50
C VAL A 30 -4.95 3.47 -7.78
N LYS A 31 -5.68 3.51 -6.67
CA LYS A 31 -5.69 4.60 -5.70
C LYS A 31 -5.21 4.05 -4.36
N ILE A 32 -4.19 4.68 -3.77
CA ILE A 32 -3.68 4.33 -2.44
C ILE A 32 -3.69 5.55 -1.54
N ASN A 33 -4.24 5.41 -0.34
CA ASN A 33 -4.16 6.44 0.69
C ASN A 33 -4.04 5.83 2.08
N PHE A 34 -3.41 6.58 2.99
CA PHE A 34 -3.44 6.27 4.41
C PHE A 34 -4.85 6.51 4.94
N GLN A 35 -5.27 5.66 5.89
CA GLN A 35 -6.54 5.82 6.59
C GLN A 35 -6.34 5.66 8.10
N THR A 36 -7.28 6.21 8.83
CA THR A 36 -7.35 6.12 10.28
C THR A 36 -8.25 4.96 10.71
N GLY A 37 -8.05 4.54 11.95
CA GLY A 37 -8.78 3.45 12.57
C GLY A 37 -9.73 3.91 13.65
N ILE A 38 -9.52 3.37 14.86
CA ILE A 38 -10.30 3.72 16.05
C ILE A 38 -10.05 5.19 16.44
N SER A 39 -8.81 5.66 16.31
CA SER A 39 -8.44 7.05 16.59
C SER A 39 -8.34 7.83 15.27
N ALA A 40 -9.06 8.95 15.18
CA ALA A 40 -9.18 9.75 13.97
C ALA A 40 -7.88 10.44 13.52
N ASP A 41 -6.90 10.53 14.43
CA ASP A 41 -5.58 11.11 14.26
C ASP A 41 -4.47 10.06 14.07
N ASN A 42 -4.79 8.76 14.17
CA ASN A 42 -3.83 7.67 13.98
C ASN A 42 -4.05 6.96 12.65
N TYR A 43 -3.17 7.21 11.70
CA TYR A 43 -3.13 6.50 10.43
C TYR A 43 -2.38 5.18 10.60
N ASP A 44 -3.14 4.09 10.74
CA ASP A 44 -2.65 2.74 11.08
C ASP A 44 -2.78 1.74 9.92
N ARG A 45 -3.23 2.20 8.75
CA ARG A 45 -3.51 1.35 7.59
C ARG A 45 -3.36 2.08 6.27
N LEU A 46 -3.15 1.30 5.21
CA LEU A 46 -3.33 1.73 3.83
C LEU A 46 -4.61 1.15 3.26
N LYS A 47 -5.36 1.97 2.53
CA LYS A 47 -6.42 1.51 1.65
C LYS A 47 -5.93 1.55 0.21
N VAL A 48 -6.05 0.42 -0.47
CA VAL A 48 -5.78 0.25 -1.89
C VAL A 48 -7.13 0.05 -2.59
N THR A 49 -7.44 0.86 -3.59
CA THR A 49 -8.69 0.79 -4.35
C THR A 49 -8.36 0.66 -5.82
N LEU A 50 -9.00 -0.29 -6.48
CA LEU A 50 -8.97 -0.44 -7.93
C LEU A 50 -10.13 0.33 -8.53
N LEU A 51 -9.83 1.14 -9.55
CA LEU A 51 -10.79 1.99 -10.23
C LEU A 51 -10.80 1.62 -11.72
N ASN A 52 -11.95 1.17 -12.22
CA ASN A 52 -12.21 1.15 -13.65
C ASN A 52 -12.52 2.58 -14.11
N ARG A 53 -11.90 3.00 -15.22
CA ARG A 53 -12.03 4.37 -15.75
C ARG A 53 -13.46 4.76 -16.11
N SER A 54 -14.30 3.80 -16.47
CA SER A 54 -15.68 4.02 -16.93
C SER A 54 -16.72 3.68 -15.86
N GLU A 55 -16.39 2.76 -14.96
CA GLU A 55 -17.37 2.15 -14.03
C GLU A 55 -17.12 2.52 -12.56
N GLY A 56 -15.97 3.12 -12.23
CA GLY A 56 -15.64 3.49 -10.86
C GLY A 56 -14.97 2.36 -10.07
N PRO A 57 -15.15 2.28 -8.73
CA PRO A 57 -14.47 1.29 -7.90
C PRO A 57 -14.83 -0.15 -8.25
N VAL A 58 -13.80 -0.97 -8.49
CA VAL A 58 -13.92 -2.42 -8.75
C VAL A 58 -13.81 -3.20 -7.44
N ASP A 59 -12.75 -2.94 -6.68
CA ASP A 59 -12.50 -3.58 -5.39
C ASP A 59 -11.67 -2.65 -4.48
N SER A 60 -11.61 -2.97 -3.19
CA SER A 60 -10.71 -2.31 -2.25
C SER A 60 -10.21 -3.24 -1.15
N MET A 61 -8.91 -3.13 -0.86
CA MET A 61 -8.25 -3.80 0.25
C MET A 61 -7.75 -2.80 1.29
N VAL A 62 -7.82 -3.20 2.57
CA VAL A 62 -7.22 -2.47 3.68
C VAL A 62 -6.08 -3.32 4.26
N ILE A 63 -4.87 -2.78 4.23
CA ILE A 63 -3.69 -3.39 4.83
C ILE A 63 -3.37 -2.62 6.11
N ARG A 64 -3.62 -3.22 7.27
CA ARG A 64 -3.25 -2.63 8.56
C ARG A 64 -1.76 -2.87 8.80
N PHE A 65 -1.07 -1.86 9.33
CA PHE A 65 0.35 -2.00 9.64
C PHE A 65 0.60 -3.01 10.75
N HIS A 66 -0.34 -3.14 11.69
CA HIS A 66 -0.29 -4.18 12.72
C HIS A 66 -0.35 -5.61 12.13
N ASP A 67 -1.21 -5.83 11.13
CA ASP A 67 -1.35 -7.16 10.53
C ASP A 67 -0.10 -7.53 9.72
N LEU A 68 0.53 -6.54 9.09
CA LEU A 68 1.71 -6.74 8.26
C LEU A 68 3.01 -6.87 9.08
N TRP A 69 3.21 -6.00 10.08
CA TRP A 69 4.48 -5.89 10.79
C TRP A 69 4.42 -6.36 12.25
N GLY A 70 3.22 -6.66 12.76
CA GLY A 70 2.98 -6.96 14.16
C GLY A 70 3.20 -5.75 15.08
N ARG A 71 3.24 -6.01 16.38
CA ARG A 71 3.76 -5.04 17.37
C ARG A 71 5.27 -4.96 17.26
N LYS A 72 5.81 -3.74 17.27
CA LYS A 72 7.24 -3.50 17.20
C LYS A 72 7.78 -3.19 18.59
N GLN A 73 8.79 -3.95 18.99
CA GLN A 73 9.53 -3.68 20.22
C GLN A 73 10.32 -2.38 20.08
N THR A 74 10.38 -1.62 21.17
CA THR A 74 11.03 -0.31 21.20
C THR A 74 11.85 -0.18 22.47
N SER A 75 12.84 0.71 22.47
CA SER A 75 13.60 1.05 23.68
C SER A 75 12.85 1.98 24.63
N ASN A 76 11.64 2.44 24.27
CA ASN A 76 10.87 3.36 25.08
C ASN A 76 10.19 2.61 26.26
N PRO A 77 10.48 2.98 27.52
CA PRO A 77 9.98 2.26 28.70
C PRO A 77 8.45 2.33 28.86
N ASN A 78 7.78 3.25 28.19
CA ASN A 78 6.31 3.35 28.19
C ASN A 78 5.65 2.30 27.28
N PHE A 79 6.40 1.67 26.37
CA PHE A 79 5.90 0.70 25.41
C PHE A 79 6.55 -0.67 25.59
N ARG A 80 6.46 -1.22 26.81
CA ARG A 80 7.08 -2.51 27.19
C ARG A 80 6.58 -3.69 26.36
N GLU A 81 5.32 -3.65 25.94
CA GLU A 81 4.71 -4.67 25.07
C GLU A 81 4.91 -4.36 23.58
N GLY A 82 5.67 -3.32 23.26
CA GLY A 82 5.81 -2.77 21.92
C GLY A 82 4.62 -1.92 21.49
N VAL A 83 4.77 -1.30 20.32
CA VAL A 83 3.80 -0.38 19.73
C VAL A 83 3.29 -0.94 18.41
N SER A 84 1.99 -0.81 18.16
CA SER A 84 1.45 -1.06 16.82
C SER A 84 1.85 0.11 15.92
N PRO A 85 2.54 -0.12 14.78
CA PRO A 85 3.00 0.97 13.93
C PRO A 85 1.84 1.81 13.40
N HIS A 86 1.97 3.12 13.49
CA HIS A 86 1.05 4.09 12.90
C HIS A 86 1.73 5.46 12.78
N ILE A 87 1.17 6.30 11.92
CA ILE A 87 1.49 7.73 11.85
C ILE A 87 0.48 8.45 12.75
N TRP A 88 0.96 9.31 13.63
CA TRP A 88 0.11 10.15 14.48
C TRP A 88 0.12 11.59 13.96
N GLN A 89 -1.07 12.16 13.80
CA GLN A 89 -1.29 13.56 13.48
C GLN A 89 -1.39 14.37 14.78
N ASP A 90 -0.29 15.00 15.19
CA ASP A 90 -0.26 15.94 16.30
C ASP A 90 -0.34 17.38 15.75
N GLY A 91 -1.54 17.96 15.83
CA GLY A 91 -1.84 19.27 15.26
C GLY A 91 -1.61 19.31 13.75
N ASN A 92 -0.59 20.05 13.31
CA ASN A 92 -0.22 20.17 11.89
C ASN A 92 0.92 19.22 11.47
N LYS A 93 1.42 18.36 12.37
CA LYS A 93 2.53 17.46 12.09
C LYS A 93 2.03 16.01 12.06
N ALA A 94 2.27 15.33 10.93
CA ALA A 94 2.10 13.90 10.79
C ALA A 94 3.46 13.22 10.81
N ASP A 95 3.70 12.28 11.72
CA ASP A 95 4.94 11.50 11.75
C ASP A 95 4.73 10.10 12.33
N TRP A 96 5.68 9.20 12.11
CA TRP A 96 5.63 7.87 12.72
C TRP A 96 5.70 7.96 14.24
N TYR A 97 4.72 7.36 14.91
CA TYR A 97 4.67 7.38 16.36
C TYR A 97 5.53 6.27 16.95
N VAL A 98 6.60 6.67 17.64
CA VAL A 98 7.56 5.81 18.37
C VAL A 98 8.39 4.91 17.46
N TYR A 99 7.78 4.04 16.67
CA TYR A 99 8.45 3.15 15.73
C TYR A 99 8.48 3.76 14.32
N HIS A 100 9.69 3.96 13.78
CA HIS A 100 9.88 4.44 12.41
C HIS A 100 10.24 3.26 11.48
N PRO A 101 9.37 2.91 10.51
CA PRO A 101 9.64 1.83 9.58
C PRO A 101 10.93 2.07 8.78
N ASN A 102 11.67 1.01 8.57
CA ASN A 102 12.90 1.02 7.79
C ASN A 102 12.65 0.52 6.35
N LYS A 103 13.72 0.41 5.55
CA LYS A 103 13.65 -0.05 4.15
C LYS A 103 13.00 -1.44 4.01
N THR A 104 13.26 -2.36 4.95
CA THR A 104 12.68 -3.71 4.93
C THR A 104 11.19 -3.68 5.18
N ASP A 105 10.72 -2.87 6.15
CA ASP A 105 9.29 -2.73 6.43
C ASP A 105 8.56 -2.14 5.20
N TYR A 106 9.14 -1.13 4.55
CA TYR A 106 8.57 -0.57 3.30
C TYR A 106 8.55 -1.57 2.16
N ARG A 107 9.58 -2.40 2.02
CA ARG A 107 9.59 -3.47 1.00
C ARG A 107 8.46 -4.46 1.25
N GLN A 108 8.26 -4.92 2.48
CA GLN A 108 7.14 -5.81 2.83
C GLN A 108 5.78 -5.18 2.51
N LEU A 109 5.64 -3.87 2.73
CA LEU A 109 4.42 -3.15 2.40
C LEU A 109 4.18 -3.06 0.89
N SER A 110 5.22 -2.71 0.12
CA SER A 110 5.16 -2.73 -1.35
C SER A 110 4.85 -4.14 -1.90
N GLU A 111 5.46 -5.18 -1.33
CA GLU A 111 5.20 -6.57 -1.70
C GLU A 111 3.75 -6.96 -1.42
N ALA A 112 3.21 -6.64 -0.23
CA ALA A 112 1.82 -6.92 0.11
C ALA A 112 0.83 -6.21 -0.83
N VAL A 113 1.09 -4.94 -1.16
CA VAL A 113 0.29 -4.20 -2.16
C VAL A 113 0.42 -4.87 -3.53
N GLY A 114 1.64 -5.22 -3.95
CA GLY A 114 1.89 -5.88 -5.24
C GLY A 114 1.19 -7.24 -5.35
N THR A 115 1.23 -8.06 -4.30
CA THR A 115 0.49 -9.33 -4.23
C THR A 115 -1.00 -9.12 -4.41
N TYR A 116 -1.60 -8.16 -3.70
CA TYR A 116 -3.01 -7.83 -3.88
C TYR A 116 -3.33 -7.40 -5.32
N LEU A 117 -2.52 -6.52 -5.90
CA LEU A 117 -2.73 -6.03 -7.27
C LEU A 117 -2.56 -7.12 -8.32
N SER A 118 -1.66 -8.09 -8.11
CA SER A 118 -1.43 -9.20 -9.03
C SER A 118 -2.66 -10.11 -9.21
N VAL A 119 -3.58 -10.15 -8.25
CA VAL A 119 -4.85 -10.89 -8.35
C VAL A 119 -5.72 -10.36 -9.51
N PHE A 120 -5.53 -9.10 -9.90
CA PHE A 120 -6.30 -8.41 -10.94
C PHE A 120 -5.53 -8.21 -12.23
N GLN A 121 -4.31 -8.75 -12.33
CA GLN A 121 -3.53 -8.75 -13.55
C GLN A 121 -3.72 -10.08 -14.27
N GLU A 122 -3.89 -10.03 -15.60
CA GLU A 122 -3.92 -11.26 -16.39
C GLU A 122 -2.54 -11.95 -16.31
N PRO A 123 -2.48 -13.28 -16.20
CA PRO A 123 -1.24 -14.01 -16.37
C PRO A 123 -0.65 -13.65 -17.73
N VAL A 124 0.63 -13.28 -17.77
CA VAL A 124 1.34 -13.17 -19.04
C VAL A 124 1.32 -14.56 -19.66
N GLN A 125 0.42 -14.79 -20.64
CA GLN A 125 0.46 -15.99 -21.45
C GLN A 125 1.80 -15.98 -22.16
N GLY A 126 2.75 -16.75 -21.61
CA GLY A 126 3.96 -17.10 -22.33
C GLY A 126 3.51 -17.65 -23.67
N GLN A 127 3.98 -17.01 -24.74
CA GLN A 127 3.73 -17.44 -26.10
C GLN A 127 3.97 -18.95 -26.21
N GLN A 128 2.90 -19.75 -26.17
CA GLN A 128 2.94 -21.05 -26.80
C GLN A 128 3.01 -20.72 -28.29
N MET A 129 4.25 -20.67 -28.80
CA MET A 129 4.53 -20.71 -30.21
C MET A 129 3.77 -21.92 -30.74
N GLY A 130 2.62 -21.67 -31.37
CA GLY A 130 1.99 -22.62 -32.25
C GLY A 130 3.01 -22.93 -33.32
N GLN A 131 3.69 -24.07 -33.17
CA GLN A 131 4.40 -24.70 -34.27
C GLN A 131 3.34 -25.09 -35.30
N ASN A 132 3.01 -24.14 -36.17
CA ASN A 132 2.63 -24.48 -37.53
C ASN A 132 3.91 -25.05 -38.18
N MET A 133 4.08 -26.36 -38.09
CA MET A 133 4.87 -27.09 -39.06
C MET A 133 3.90 -27.83 -39.98
N CYS A 134 4.14 -27.58 -41.26
CA CYS A 134 3.44 -27.96 -42.49
C CYS A 134 2.79 -29.35 -42.53
#